data_AF-A0A9X5CR18-F1
#
_entry.id   AF-A0A9X5CR18-F1
#
_cell.length_a   1.000
_cell.length_b   1.000
_cell.length_c   1.000
_cell.angle_alpha   90.00
_cell.angle_beta   90.00
_cell.angle_gamma   90.00
#
_symmetry.space_group_name_H-M   'P 1'
#
loop_
_entity.id
_entity.type
_entity.pdbx_description
1 polymer ?
#
loop_
_entity_poly.entity_id
_entity_poly.type
_entity_poly.pdbx_seq_one_letter_code
_entity_poly.pdbx_strand_id
1 'polypeptide(L)' 'RAGARSASLDRGAQAACAAAVSSWLAGGTSCGTSGGGDEVTVTARVDIPSIVPGWDFGSAGRSATMPVDH' A
#
# COMPACT_ATOMS: atom_id res chain seq x y z
N ARG A 1 4.79 2.04 -3.71
CA ARG A 1 5.89 1.80 -4.69
C ARG A 1 6.36 0.35 -4.66
N ALA A 2 6.91 -0.17 -3.54
CA ALA A 2 7.34 -1.57 -3.45
C ALA A 2 6.26 -2.57 -3.86
N GLY A 3 5.02 -2.41 -3.37
CA GLY A 3 3.89 -3.23 -3.81
C GLY A 3 3.62 -3.17 -5.32
N ALA A 4 3.68 -1.98 -5.93
CA ALA A 4 3.47 -1.81 -7.37
C ALA A 4 4.58 -2.47 -8.19
N ARG A 5 5.83 -2.40 -7.74
CA ARG A 5 6.97 -3.10 -8.36
C ARG A 5 6.85 -4.62 -8.28
N SER A 6 6.34 -5.14 -7.16
CA SER A 6 6.08 -6.56 -7.00
C SER A 6 4.96 -7.00 -7.96
N ALA A 7 3.87 -6.24 -7.98
CA ALA A 7 2.74 -6.52 -8.84
C ALA A 7 3.06 -6.43 -10.33
N SER A 8 3.92 -5.49 -10.74
CA SER A 8 4.34 -5.36 -12.14
C SER A 8 5.18 -6.53 -12.64
N LEU A 9 5.67 -7.38 -11.74
CA LEU A 9 6.44 -8.60 -12.03
C LEU A 9 5.60 -9.87 -11.81
N ASP A 10 4.27 -9.75 -11.85
CA ASP A 10 3.30 -10.81 -11.52
C ASP A 10 3.51 -11.47 -10.15
N ARG A 11 3.98 -10.69 -9.16
CA ARG A 11 4.10 -11.12 -7.76
C ARG A 11 3.05 -10.43 -6.88
N GLY A 12 2.86 -10.96 -5.67
CA GLY A 12 1.90 -10.41 -4.71
C GLY A 12 2.27 -8.99 -4.25
N ALA A 13 1.34 -8.05 -4.36
CA ALA A 13 1.54 -6.65 -3.93
C ALA A 13 1.56 -6.48 -2.41
N GLN A 14 0.69 -7.21 -1.68
CA GLN A 14 0.43 -7.01 -0.26
C GLN A 14 1.69 -7.21 0.59
N ALA A 15 2.40 -8.33 0.42
CA ALA A 15 3.58 -8.65 1.22
C ALA A 15 4.71 -7.62 1.01
N ALA A 16 5.03 -7.28 -0.24
CA ALA A 16 6.05 -6.29 -0.57
C ALA A 16 5.68 -4.87 -0.10
N CYS A 17 4.38 -4.54 -0.12
CA CYS A 17 3.88 -3.28 0.39
C CYS A 17 4.00 -3.20 1.91
N ALA A 18 3.52 -4.20 2.64
CA ALA A 18 3.56 -4.26 4.10
C ALA A 18 5.00 -4.26 4.63
N ALA A 19 5.91 -4.99 3.97
CA ALA A 19 7.33 -5.03 4.34
C ALA A 19 8.06 -3.69 4.14
N ALA A 20 7.53 -2.81 3.27
CA ALA A 20 8.09 -1.49 3.03
C ALA A 20 7.58 -0.42 4.02
N VAL A 21 6.59 -0.76 4.84
CA VAL A 21 6.07 0.12 5.89
C VAL A 21 6.75 -0.22 7.21
N SER A 22 6.98 0.82 8.03
CA SER A 22 7.54 0.63 9.37
C SER A 22 6.71 -0.36 10.18
N SER A 23 7.36 -1.27 10.91
CA SER A 23 6.71 -2.38 11.64
C SER A 23 5.57 -1.93 12.56
N TRP A 24 5.70 -0.77 13.21
CA TRP A 24 4.65 -0.23 14.09
C TRP A 24 3.34 0.13 13.37
N LEU A 25 3.39 0.42 12.06
CA LEU A 25 2.21 0.73 11.24
C LEU A 25 1.80 -0.44 10.34
N ALA A 26 2.67 -1.43 10.14
CA ALA A 26 2.43 -2.54 9.22
C ALA A 26 1.16 -3.33 9.58
N GLY A 27 0.83 -3.47 10.88
CA GLY A 27 -0.38 -4.15 11.35
C GLY A 27 -1.70 -3.44 11.00
N GLY A 28 -1.67 -2.12 10.78
CA GLY A 28 -2.82 -1.31 10.35
C GLY A 28 -2.73 -0.88 8.89
N THR A 29 -1.86 -1.52 8.10
CA THR A 29 -1.66 -1.17 6.69
C THR A 29 -2.44 -2.12 5.78
N SER A 30 -3.27 -1.55 4.91
CA SER A 30 -3.90 -2.28 3.79
C SER A 30 -3.32 -1.82 2.47
N CYS A 31 -3.02 -2.74 1.56
CA CYS A 31 -2.53 -2.40 0.22
C CYS A 31 -3.45 -2.99 -0.85
N GLY A 32 -4.20 -2.12 -1.51
CA GLY A 32 -5.06 -2.49 -2.63
C GLY A 32 -4.33 -2.36 -3.96
N THR A 33 -4.50 -3.34 -4.85
CA THR A 33 -4.12 -3.24 -6.26
C THR A 33 -5.30 -2.75 -7.07
N SER A 34 -5.03 -1.88 -8.04
CA SER A 34 -5.96 -1.46 -9.10
C SER A 34 -5.17 -1.26 -10.38
N GLY A 35 -5.81 -1.32 -11.54
CA GLY A 35 -5.10 -1.20 -12.82
C GLY A 35 -5.74 -2.06 -13.91
N GLY A 36 -5.22 -1.93 -15.12
CA GLY A 36 -5.72 -2.61 -16.32
C GLY A 36 -4.87 -2.27 -17.53
N GLY A 37 -4.79 -3.19 -18.48
CA GLY A 37 -3.84 -3.10 -19.59
C GLY A 37 -2.42 -3.40 -19.10
N ASP A 38 -1.50 -2.49 -19.42
CA ASP A 38 -0.06 -2.65 -19.18
C ASP A 38 0.43 -1.91 -17.93
N GLU A 39 -0.45 -1.55 -17.00
CA GLU A 39 -0.08 -0.86 -15.76
C GLU A 39 -0.79 -1.42 -14.54
N VAL A 40 -0.07 -1.36 -13.41
CA VAL A 40 -0.59 -1.68 -12.09
C VAL A 40 -0.34 -0.52 -11.12
N THR A 41 -1.41 -0.14 -10.42
CA THR A 41 -1.41 0.83 -9.34
C THR A 41 -1.59 0.11 -8.00
N VAL A 42 -0.78 0.49 -7.02
CA VAL A 42 -0.93 0.02 -5.64
C VAL A 42 -1.12 1.21 -4.70
N THR A 43 -2.21 1.18 -3.95
CA THR A 43 -2.53 2.16 -2.90
C THR A 43 -2.34 1.53 -1.54
N ALA A 44 -1.39 2.07 -0.77
CA ALA A 44 -1.25 1.76 0.64
C ALA A 44 -2.13 2.71 1.45
N ARG A 45 -2.95 2.16 2.35
CA ARG A 45 -3.72 2.88 3.37
C ARG A 45 -3.23 2.47 4.75
N VAL A 46 -2.95 3.44 5.60
CA VAL A 46 -2.51 3.25 6.98
C VAL A 46 -3.47 3.97 7.90
N ASP A 47 -4.01 3.26 8.88
CA ASP A 47 -4.82 3.88 9.93
C ASP A 47 -3.92 4.60 10.94
N ILE A 48 -4.23 5.86 11.23
CA ILE A 48 -3.41 6.69 12.11
C ILE A 48 -3.81 6.40 13.57
N PRO A 49 -2.89 5.88 14.42
CA PRO A 49 -3.20 5.60 15.81
C PRO A 49 -3.58 6.89 16.55
N SER A 50 -4.65 6.82 17.35
CA SER A 50 -5.04 7.95 18.19
C SER A 50 -4.09 8.09 19.38
N ILE A 51 -3.50 9.28 19.54
CA ILE A 51 -2.66 9.65 20.69
C ILE A 51 -3.39 10.62 21.63
N VAL A 52 -4.44 11.29 21.16
CA VAL A 52 -5.27 12.21 21.94
C VAL A 52 -6.63 11.58 22.18
N PRO A 53 -7.03 11.32 23.45
CA PRO A 53 -8.33 10.74 23.76
C PRO A 53 -9.49 11.54 23.16
N GLY A 54 -10.39 10.86 22.46
CA GLY A 54 -11.57 11.46 21.83
C GLY A 54 -11.37 11.99 20.41
N TRP A 55 -10.18 11.85 19.81
CA TRP A 55 -9.88 12.31 18.45
C TRP A 55 -9.57 11.13 17.53
N ASP A 56 -10.22 11.11 16.36
CA ASP A 56 -9.92 10.18 15.26
C ASP A 56 -9.23 10.95 14.13
N PHE A 57 -8.03 10.49 13.75
CA PHE A 57 -7.24 11.07 12.67
C PHE A 57 -7.53 10.43 11.31
N GLY A 58 -8.30 9.33 11.28
CA GLY A 58 -8.63 8.60 10.07
C GLY A 58 -7.43 7.87 9.45
N SER A 59 -7.50 7.67 8.13
CA SER A 59 -6.49 6.92 7.36
C SER A 59 -5.66 7.82 6.44
N ALA A 60 -4.36 7.59 6.37
CA ALA A 60 -3.49 8.17 5.35
C ALA A 60 -3.32 7.21 4.16
N GLY A 61 -3.41 7.73 2.93
CA GLY A 61 -3.29 6.94 1.70
C GLY A 61 -2.16 7.42 0.79
N ARG A 62 -1.43 6.49 0.17
CA ARG A 62 -0.48 6.81 -0.91
C ARG A 62 -0.51 5.78 -2.02
N SER A 63 -0.58 6.26 -3.26
CA SER A 63 -0.59 5.43 -4.47
C SER A 63 0.75 5.44 -5.20
N ALA A 64 1.01 4.36 -5.94
CA ALA A 64 2.10 4.28 -6.91
C ALA A 64 1.68 3.41 -8.08
N THR A 65 1.93 3.89 -9.30
CA THR A 65 1.63 3.20 -10.56
C THR A 65 2.94 2.78 -11.23
N MET A 66 2.95 1.60 -11.82
CA MET A 66 4.07 1.05 -12.58
C MET A 66 3.57 0.29 -13.81
N PRO A 67 4.30 0.33 -14.93
CA PRO A 67 4.02 -0.55 -16.06
C PRO A 67 4.27 -2.01 -15.67
N VAL A 68 3.49 -2.92 -16.23
CA VAL A 68 3.66 -4.38 -16.13
C VAL A 68 4.77 -4.78 -17.10
N ASP A 69 5.70 -5.58 -16.60
CA ASP A 69 6.79 -6.14 -17.39
C ASP A 69 6.30 -7.49 -17.95
N HIS A 70 6.11 -7.59 -19.27
CA HIS A 70 5.66 -8.79 -19.97
C HIS A 70 6.84 -9.57 -20.54
#